data_AF-A0A1Y4MNU7-F1
#
_entry.id   AF-A0A1Y4MNU7-F1
#
_cell.length_a   1.000
_cell.length_b   1.000
_cell.length_c   1.000
_cell.angle_alpha   90.00
_cell.angle_beta   90.00
_cell.angle_gamma   90.00
#
_symmetry.space_group_name_H-M   'P 1'
#
loop_
_entity.id
_entity.type
_entity.pdbx_description
1 polymer ?
#
loop_
_entity_poly.entity_id
_entity_poly.type
_entity_poly.pdbx_seq_one_letter_code
_entity_poly.pdbx_strand_id
1 'polypeptide(L)' 'METKPVVSDVKVELVGGTKGPVALDDDMNIVLLIKNKDTQSIKVTATNNEEVSTKTYNLSGLNLET' A
#
# COMPACT_ATOMS: atom_id res chain seq x y z
N MET A 1 10.51 29.26 0.48
CA MET A 1 9.78 28.26 1.28
C MET A 1 9.68 27.02 0.42
N GLU A 2 10.30 25.92 0.80
CA GLU A 2 10.16 24.67 0.03
C GLU A 2 8.79 24.06 0.33
N THR A 3 7.95 23.99 -0.69
CA THR A 3 6.65 23.34 -0.58
C THR A 3 6.88 21.84 -0.49
N LYS A 4 6.47 21.23 0.63
CA LYS A 4 6.43 19.77 0.77
C LYS A 4 5.69 19.21 -0.45
N PRO A 5 6.24 18.21 -1.18
CA PRO A 5 5.53 17.65 -2.32
C PRO A 5 4.19 17.11 -1.82
N VAL A 6 3.10 17.66 -2.36
CA VAL A 6 1.76 17.16 -2.08
C VAL A 6 1.63 15.88 -2.90
N VAL A 7 1.64 14.75 -2.20
CA VAL A 7 1.27 13.49 -2.82
C VAL A 7 -0.22 13.58 -3.11
N SER A 8 -0.57 13.61 -4.39
CA SER A 8 -1.96 13.80 -4.83
C SER A 8 -2.80 12.54 -4.68
N ASP A 9 -2.19 11.35 -4.80
CA ASP A 9 -2.88 10.07 -4.63
C ASP A 9 -1.92 8.98 -4.13
N VAL A 10 -2.33 8.21 -3.13
CA VAL A 10 -1.63 6.98 -2.71
C VAL A 10 -2.59 5.81 -2.84
N LYS A 11 -2.14 4.72 -3.46
CA LYS A 11 -2.86 3.46 -3.54
C LYS A 11 -2.02 2.33 -2.95
N VAL A 12 -2.67 1.45 -2.18
CA VAL A 12 -2.05 0.28 -1.56
C VAL A 12 -2.76 -0.99 -2.01
N GLU A 13 -1.98 -1.99 -2.39
CA GLU A 13 -2.47 -3.30 -2.81
C GLU A 13 -1.73 -4.39 -2.04
N LEU A 14 -2.47 -5.40 -1.53
CA LEU A 14 -1.84 -6.64 -1.05
C LEU A 14 -1.42 -7.48 -2.26
N VAL A 15 -0.13 -7.79 -2.36
CA VAL A 15 0.40 -8.62 -3.45
C VAL A 15 -0.18 -10.03 -3.34
N GLY A 16 -0.82 -10.52 -4.41
CA GLY A 16 -1.55 -11.79 -4.41
C GLY A 16 -2.92 -11.75 -3.72
N GLY A 17 -3.36 -10.56 -3.28
CA GLY A 17 -4.72 -10.32 -2.79
C GLY A 17 -5.76 -10.29 -3.93
N THR A 18 -7.04 -10.33 -3.57
CA THR A 18 -8.17 -10.34 -4.54
C THR A 18 -8.93 -9.01 -4.61
N LYS A 19 -8.66 -8.08 -3.69
CA LYS A 19 -9.35 -6.78 -3.64
C LYS A 19 -8.82 -5.75 -4.64
N GLY A 20 -7.61 -5.93 -5.16
CA GLY A 20 -6.90 -4.92 -5.97
C GLY A 20 -6.44 -3.71 -5.15
N PRO A 21 -5.93 -2.65 -5.81
CA PRO A 21 -5.43 -1.44 -5.15
C PRO A 21 -6.55 -0.61 -4.51
N VAL A 22 -6.29 -0.13 -3.29
CA VAL A 22 -7.17 0.73 -2.50
C VAL A 22 -6.53 2.11 -2.36
N ALA A 23 -7.26 3.17 -2.69
CA ALA A 23 -6.79 4.55 -2.46
C ALA A 23 -6.84 4.89 -0.97
N LEU A 24 -5.81 5.55 -0.47
CA LEU A 24 -5.77 6.10 0.89
C LEU A 24 -6.47 7.44 0.91
N ASP A 25 -7.35 7.62 1.89
CA ASP A 25 -7.93 8.91 2.25
C ASP A 25 -7.10 9.59 3.35
N ASP A 26 -7.61 10.70 3.88
CA ASP A 26 -6.95 11.49 4.91
C ASP A 26 -6.70 10.71 6.22
N ASP A 27 -7.51 9.69 6.49
CA ASP A 27 -7.34 8.80 7.66
C ASP A 27 -6.26 7.74 7.43
N MET A 28 -5.82 7.54 6.17
CA MET A 28 -4.78 6.60 5.75
C MET A 28 -5.01 5.15 6.21
N ASN A 29 -6.28 4.76 6.39
CA ASN A 29 -6.65 3.43 6.88
C ASN A 29 -6.83 2.43 5.75
N ILE A 30 -6.37 1.19 5.96
CA ILE A 30 -6.61 0.08 5.03
C ILE A 30 -6.95 -1.22 5.76
N VAL A 31 -7.76 -2.06 5.10
CA VAL A 31 -8.10 -3.41 5.56
C VAL A 31 -7.68 -4.42 4.50
N LEU A 32 -6.73 -5.28 4.86
CA LEU A 32 -6.17 -6.32 3.97
C LEU A 32 -6.59 -7.71 4.45
N LEU A 33 -6.94 -8.58 3.51
CA LEU A 33 -7.26 -9.99 3.78
C LEU A 33 -6.10 -10.86 3.29
N ILE A 34 -5.30 -11.38 4.23
CA ILE A 34 -4.19 -12.29 3.93
C ILE A 34 -4.72 -13.74 3.95
N LYS A 35 -4.82 -14.36 2.77
CA LYS A 35 -5.16 -15.80 2.64
C LYS A 35 -3.94 -16.69 2.53
N ASN A 36 -2.85 -16.18 1.94
CA ASN A 36 -1.60 -16.89 1.82
C ASN A 36 -0.57 -16.24 2.76
N LYS A 37 -0.10 -16.99 3.76
CA LYS A 37 0.87 -16.51 4.75
C LYS A 37 2.30 -16.47 4.20
N ASP A 38 2.57 -17.11 3.08
CA ASP A 38 3.92 -17.16 2.49
C ASP A 38 4.23 -15.91 1.63
N THR A 39 3.21 -15.16 1.24
CA THR A 39 3.35 -13.95 0.42
C THR A 39 2.65 -12.77 1.09
N GLN A 40 3.35 -12.14 2.04
CA GLN A 40 2.85 -10.99 2.80
C GLN A 40 3.62 -9.73 2.39
N SER A 41 3.23 -9.11 1.29
CA SER A 41 3.79 -7.81 0.89
C SER A 41 2.71 -6.89 0.36
N ILE A 42 2.94 -5.60 0.53
CA ILE A 42 2.09 -4.56 -0.03
C ILE A 42 2.85 -3.82 -1.13
N LYS A 43 2.14 -3.52 -2.22
CA LYS A 43 2.60 -2.62 -3.26
C LYS A 43 1.98 -1.25 -2.99
N VAL A 44 2.81 -0.24 -2.83
CA VAL A 44 2.38 1.15 -2.69
C VAL A 44 2.69 1.88 -3.98
N THR A 45 1.67 2.53 -4.53
CA THR A 45 1.79 3.41 -5.70
C THR A 45 1.45 4.82 -5.25
N ALA A 46 2.38 5.76 -5.42
CA ALA A 46 2.14 7.17 -5.12
C ALA A 46 2.26 7.99 -6.40
N THR A 47 1.30 8.89 -6.61
CA THR A 47 1.24 9.77 -7.77
C THR A 47 1.35 11.22 -7.33
N ASN A 48 2.36 11.92 -7.86
CA ASN A 48 2.66 13.32 -7.57
C ASN A 48 2.73 14.09 -8.87
N ASN A 49 1.74 14.94 -9.17
CA ASN A 49 1.74 15.78 -10.37
C ASN A 49 2.19 15.01 -11.64
N GLU A 50 1.56 13.85 -11.87
CA GLU A 50 1.81 12.91 -12.99
C GLU A 50 3.01 11.96 -12.83
N GLU A 51 3.93 12.20 -11.90
CA GLU A 51 5.00 11.25 -11.59
C GLU A 51 4.45 10.09 -10.75
N VAL A 52 4.58 8.87 -11.26
CA VAL A 52 4.16 7.65 -10.56
C VAL A 52 5.37 6.93 -10.00
N SER A 53 5.41 6.78 -8.69
CA SER A 53 6.38 5.93 -8.00
C SER A 53 5.71 4.66 -7.48
N THR A 54 6.40 3.54 -7.56
CA THR A 54 5.91 2.25 -7.06
C THR A 54 6.98 1.61 -6.20
N LYS A 55 6.58 1.11 -5.03
CA LYS A 55 7.48 0.36 -4.15
C LYS A 55 6.74 -0.77 -3.45
N THR A 56 7.38 -1.92 -3.38
CA THR A 56 6.87 -3.08 -2.66
C THR A 56 7.55 -3.19 -1.30
N TYR A 57 6.75 -3.42 -0.27
CA TYR A 57 7.19 -3.57 1.12
C TYR A 57 6.73 -4.92 1.65
N ASN A 58 7.65 -5.68 2.24
CA ASN A 58 7.30 -6.91 2.94
C ASN A 58 6.64 -6.54 4.27
N LEU A 59 5.53 -7.19 4.59
CA LEU A 59 4.96 -7.20 5.92
C LEU A 59 5.73 -8.24 6.74
N SER A 60 6.34 -7.80 7.84
CA SER A 60 7.12 -8.66 8.74
C SER A 60 6.62 -8.54 10.17
N GLY A 61 6.94 -9.53 11.00
CA GLY A 61 6.53 -9.54 12.42
C GLY A 61 5.05 -9.87 12.67
N LEU A 62 4.30 -10.23 11.63
CA LEU A 62 2.93 -10.72 11.77
C LEU A 62 2.97 -12.19 12.22
N ASN A 63 2.63 -12.45 13.50
CA ASN A 63 2.35 -13.81 13.95
C ASN A 63 0.90 -14.18 13.58
N LEU A 64 0.74 -14.69 12.36
CA LEU A 64 -0.54 -15.21 11.88
C LEU A 64 -0.62 -16.68 12.30
N GLU A 65 -1.04 -16.94 13.54
CA GLU A 65 -1.32 -18.31 13.99
C GLU A 65 -2.42 -18.96 13.13
N THR A 66 -2.42 -20.29 13.07
CA THR A 66 -3.25 -21.07 12.13
C THR A 66 -4.45 -21.65 12.85
#